data_AF-A0A7C1I3M4-F1
#
_entry.id   AF-A0A7C1I3M4-F1
#
_cell.length_a   1.000
_cell.length_b   1.000
_cell.length_c   1.000
_cell.angle_alpha   90.00
_cell.angle_beta   90.00
_cell.angle_gamma   90.00
#
_symmetry.space_group_name_H-M   'P 1'
#
loop_
_entity.id
_entity.type
_entity.pdbx_description
1 polymer ?
#
loop_
_entity_poly.entity_id
_entity_poly.type
_entity_poly.pdbx_seq_one_letter_code
_entity_poly.pdbx_strand_id
1 'polypeptide(L)'
;MGSSLIIWLCVMSGPALTLQAQEEISDTGFRIVDFVDLPGEWISGVDGDRNTGVDGGWSLEFRETWYIDPERPSVVKEVEEYRPLNDAMPDLPPDSLRLRFASLVRAQATGTEKLTFRNVTYEFVLLDPHLESSGNVSFPSPDSMDRETMALQQELISLIGRRSSAASGFDLEEQLLSVYFHEEWQVDPVSLEITRKVDAITPVIWQRRKTVQGEPVDEGGTGYPVYYKNTLERIQLRNP
;
A
#
# COMPACT_ATOMS: atom_id res chain seq x y z
N MET A 1 32.48 -0.11 12.29
CA MET A 1 32.81 1.17 12.96
C MET A 1 32.18 2.27 12.13
N GLY A 2 30.88 2.52 12.33
CA GLY A 2 30.15 3.60 11.68
C GLY A 2 30.14 4.81 12.61
N SER A 3 30.68 5.93 12.14
CA SER A 3 30.85 7.15 12.93
C SER A 3 29.54 7.95 12.94
N SER A 4 28.88 8.04 14.09
CA SER A 4 27.80 9.00 14.32
C SER A 4 28.40 10.39 14.52
N LEU A 5 28.12 11.30 13.60
CA LEU A 5 28.47 12.72 13.71
C LEU A 5 27.33 13.44 14.45
N ILE A 6 27.51 13.67 15.75
CA ILE A 6 26.60 14.51 16.54
C ILE A 6 27.11 15.95 16.48
N ILE A 7 26.43 16.81 15.74
CA ILE A 7 26.66 18.27 15.78
C ILE A 7 25.76 18.84 16.88
N TRP A 8 26.37 19.22 18.01
CA TRP A 8 25.72 20.08 19.00
C TRP A 8 25.86 21.54 18.57
N LEU A 9 24.74 22.20 18.30
CA LEU A 9 24.68 23.66 18.22
C LEU A 9 23.68 24.18 19.27
N CYS A 10 24.21 24.73 20.36
CA CYS A 10 23.43 25.50 21.34
C CYS A 10 23.21 26.93 20.82
N VAL A 11 21.94 27.34 20.69
CA VAL A 11 21.54 28.75 20.71
C VAL A 11 20.38 28.91 21.69
N MET A 12 20.53 29.86 22.61
CA MET A 12 19.63 30.14 23.74
C MET A 12 18.47 31.08 23.36
N SER A 13 17.37 30.96 24.13
CA SER A 13 16.34 31.96 24.49
C SER A 13 15.13 32.21 23.56
N GLY A 14 13.91 31.80 23.99
CA GLY A 14 12.60 32.28 23.51
C GLY A 14 11.46 31.26 23.68
N PRO A 15 10.20 31.64 24.03
CA PRO A 15 9.21 30.72 24.61
C PRO A 15 8.43 29.89 23.58
N ALA A 16 8.12 28.65 23.98
CA ALA A 16 7.19 27.71 23.35
C ALA A 16 7.44 27.40 21.87
N LEU A 17 8.58 26.78 21.57
CA LEU A 17 8.69 25.90 20.41
C LEU A 17 8.08 24.55 20.79
N THR A 18 6.97 24.21 20.14
CA THR A 18 6.47 22.84 20.06
C THR A 18 7.61 21.98 19.52
N LEU A 19 8.23 21.21 20.42
CA LEU A 19 9.18 20.16 20.06
C LEU A 19 8.35 19.08 19.35
N GLN A 20 8.19 19.20 18.03
CA GLN A 20 7.92 18.03 17.21
C GLN A 20 9.17 17.18 17.35
N ALA A 21 9.06 16.11 18.14
CA ALA A 21 10.04 15.04 18.11
C ALA A 21 10.05 14.55 16.67
N GLN A 22 11.08 14.94 15.92
CA GLN A 22 11.40 14.34 14.64
C GLN A 22 11.90 12.94 15.01
N GLU A 23 10.97 11.98 15.05
CA GLU A 23 11.30 10.60 15.36
C GLU A 23 12.28 10.11 14.30
N GLU A 24 13.42 9.57 14.73
CA GLU A 24 14.35 8.85 13.86
C GLU A 24 13.63 7.61 13.32
N ILE A 25 12.99 7.80 12.17
CA ILE A 25 12.54 6.70 11.33
C ILE A 25 13.81 6.00 10.81
N SER A 26 13.82 4.66 10.80
CA SER A 26 14.93 3.86 10.28
C SER A 26 15.42 4.41 8.93
N ASP A 27 16.73 4.54 8.76
CA ASP A 27 17.41 5.08 7.55
C ASP A 27 17.25 4.17 6.30
N THR A 28 16.34 3.19 6.36
CA THR A 28 16.15 2.10 5.40
C THR A 28 14.67 2.00 5.01
N GLY A 29 14.16 3.00 4.29
CA GLY A 29 12.84 2.92 3.67
C GLY A 29 12.82 1.93 2.50
N PHE A 30 11.65 1.37 2.20
CA PHE A 30 11.40 0.48 1.06
C PHE A 30 10.81 1.29 -0.09
N ARG A 31 11.44 1.28 -1.26
CA ARG A 31 10.89 1.95 -2.46
C ARG A 31 9.90 1.03 -3.16
N ILE A 32 8.65 1.49 -3.27
CA ILE A 32 7.53 0.69 -3.76
C ILE A 32 6.85 1.42 -4.92
N VAL A 33 6.45 0.64 -5.92
CA VAL A 33 5.47 1.05 -6.92
C VAL A 33 4.15 0.36 -6.56
N ASP A 34 3.16 1.13 -6.13
CA ASP A 34 1.88 0.64 -5.64
C ASP A 34 0.75 1.03 -6.61
N PHE A 35 -0.17 0.12 -6.90
CA PHE A 35 -1.29 0.37 -7.80
C PHE A 35 -2.58 0.26 -7.00
N VAL A 36 -3.34 1.35 -6.95
CA VAL A 36 -4.58 1.40 -6.18
C VAL A 36 -5.73 1.85 -7.05
N ASP A 37 -6.73 0.99 -7.17
CA ASP A 37 -8.00 1.31 -7.81
C ASP A 37 -8.75 2.36 -6.99
N LEU A 38 -9.20 3.42 -7.65
CA LEU A 38 -10.02 4.42 -7.01
C LEU A 38 -11.45 3.88 -6.88
N PRO A 39 -12.07 3.96 -5.69
CA PRO A 39 -13.47 3.58 -5.52
C PRO A 39 -14.34 4.39 -6.47
N GLY A 40 -15.32 3.75 -7.13
CA GLY A 40 -16.24 4.46 -8.06
C GLY A 40 -16.97 5.65 -7.40
N GLU A 41 -17.16 5.60 -6.08
CA GLU A 41 -17.74 6.69 -5.29
C GLU A 41 -16.89 7.97 -5.31
N TRP A 42 -15.58 7.89 -5.54
CA TRP A 42 -14.71 9.06 -5.69
C TRP A 42 -15.10 9.94 -6.88
N ILE A 43 -15.74 9.36 -7.90
CA ILE A 43 -15.89 10.01 -9.21
C ILE A 43 -17.37 10.27 -9.54
N SER A 44 -18.28 9.62 -8.81
CA SER A 44 -19.74 9.72 -8.96
C SER A 44 -20.36 11.12 -8.77
N GLY A 45 -19.58 12.12 -8.34
CA GLY A 45 -20.07 13.48 -8.06
C GLY A 45 -19.97 14.48 -9.21
N VAL A 46 -19.23 14.18 -10.29
CA VAL A 46 -18.83 15.22 -11.26
C VAL A 46 -19.76 15.34 -12.47
N ASP A 47 -20.48 14.29 -12.85
CA ASP A 47 -21.50 14.40 -13.91
C ASP A 47 -22.82 13.79 -13.44
N GLY A 48 -23.85 14.63 -13.31
CA GLY A 48 -25.24 14.19 -13.13
C GLY A 48 -25.81 13.44 -14.34
N ASP A 49 -24.96 13.03 -15.28
CA ASP A 49 -25.31 12.26 -16.45
C ASP A 49 -24.86 10.81 -16.23
N ARG A 50 -25.73 10.02 -15.59
CA ARG A 50 -25.61 8.56 -15.40
C ARG A 50 -25.48 7.77 -16.72
N ASN A 51 -25.34 8.45 -17.86
CA ASN A 51 -25.37 7.91 -19.20
C ASN A 51 -24.03 8.02 -19.97
N THR A 52 -22.98 8.62 -19.41
CA THR A 52 -21.67 8.68 -20.11
C THR A 52 -20.80 7.44 -19.91
N GLY A 53 -21.15 6.52 -19.01
CA GLY A 53 -20.49 5.20 -18.92
C GLY A 53 -19.00 5.23 -18.58
N VAL A 54 -18.48 6.35 -18.08
CA VAL A 54 -17.07 6.50 -17.64
C VAL A 54 -16.93 6.24 -16.13
N ASP A 55 -17.90 5.50 -15.56
CA ASP A 55 -17.91 5.08 -14.16
C ASP A 55 -17.11 3.78 -14.02
N GLY A 56 -15.91 3.89 -13.46
CA GLY A 56 -15.07 2.75 -13.07
C GLY A 56 -13.87 2.55 -13.98
N GLY A 57 -12.70 2.36 -13.38
CA GLY A 57 -11.45 2.08 -14.07
C GLY A 57 -10.37 3.13 -13.86
N TRP A 58 -10.59 4.14 -13.01
CA TRP A 58 -9.49 4.97 -12.55
C TRP A 58 -8.68 4.23 -11.50
N SER A 59 -7.37 4.23 -11.67
CA SER A 59 -6.40 3.76 -10.68
C SER A 59 -5.25 4.76 -10.58
N LEU A 60 -4.51 4.69 -9.47
CA LEU A 60 -3.31 5.48 -9.25
C LEU A 60 -2.11 4.54 -9.11
N GLU A 61 -1.09 4.75 -9.94
CA GLU A 61 0.25 4.21 -9.73
C GLU A 61 1.01 5.19 -8.83
N PHE A 62 1.36 4.78 -7.62
CA PHE A 62 2.19 5.54 -6.68
C PHE A 62 3.64 5.08 -6.77
N ARG A 63 4.58 6.02 -6.71
CA ARG A 63 5.98 5.79 -6.39
C ARG A 63 6.22 6.35 -5.01
N GLU A 64 6.56 5.48 -4.07
CA GLU A 64 6.58 5.84 -2.66
C GLU A 64 7.70 5.14 -1.91
N THR A 65 8.11 5.76 -0.81
CA THR A 65 9.02 5.13 0.15
C THR A 65 8.23 4.77 1.41
N TRP A 66 8.30 3.49 1.80
CA TRP A 66 7.63 2.97 2.99
C TRP A 66 8.61 2.84 4.13
N TYR A 67 8.19 3.29 5.31
CA TYR A 67 8.92 3.11 6.54
C TYR A 67 8.05 2.31 7.50
N ILE A 68 8.57 1.19 7.97
CA ILE A 68 7.87 0.29 8.88
C ILE A 68 8.66 0.24 10.18
N ASP A 69 7.98 0.49 11.30
CA ASP A 69 8.56 0.29 12.63
C ASP A 69 7.74 -0.78 13.38
N PRO A 70 8.26 -2.01 13.50
CA PRO A 70 7.60 -3.06 14.27
C PRO A 70 7.54 -2.80 15.78
N GLU A 71 8.48 -2.02 16.33
CA GLU A 71 8.53 -1.67 17.75
C GLU A 71 7.47 -0.62 18.08
N ARG A 72 7.35 0.39 17.21
CA ARG A 72 6.30 1.43 17.23
C ARG A 72 5.38 1.20 16.05
N PRO A 73 4.31 0.39 16.20
CA PRO A 73 3.59 -0.27 15.12
C PRO A 73 3.00 0.78 14.19
N SER A 74 3.77 1.14 13.17
CA SER A 74 3.50 2.25 12.28
C SER A 74 4.03 1.88 10.91
N VAL A 75 3.28 2.33 9.92
CA VAL A 75 3.65 2.25 8.52
C VAL A 75 3.45 3.65 7.97
N VAL A 76 4.54 4.29 7.59
CA VAL A 76 4.53 5.60 6.96
C VAL A 76 4.79 5.39 5.47
N LYS A 77 3.96 5.99 4.63
CA LYS A 77 4.10 5.97 3.17
C LYS A 77 4.33 7.39 2.68
N GLU A 78 5.53 7.66 2.21
CA GLU A 78 5.88 8.95 1.61
C GLU A 78 5.70 8.87 0.10
N VAL A 79 4.69 9.57 -0.41
CA VAL A 79 4.40 9.63 -1.85
C VAL A 79 5.39 10.59 -2.52
N GLU A 80 6.24 10.05 -3.40
CA GLU A 80 7.21 10.82 -4.18
C GLU A 80 6.58 11.32 -5.49
N GLU A 81 5.85 10.42 -6.15
CA GLU A 81 5.13 10.68 -7.40
C GLU A 81 3.89 9.81 -7.47
N TYR A 82 2.88 10.24 -8.23
CA TYR A 82 1.81 9.35 -8.65
C TYR A 82 1.39 9.63 -10.10
N ARG A 83 0.85 8.60 -10.74
CA ARG A 83 0.33 8.66 -12.11
C ARG A 83 -1.11 8.15 -12.15
N PRO A 84 -2.06 9.01 -12.58
CA PRO A 84 -3.41 8.56 -12.88
C PRO A 84 -3.44 7.66 -14.11
N LEU A 85 -4.15 6.54 -13.98
CA LEU A 85 -4.42 5.56 -15.03
C LEU A 85 -5.93 5.45 -15.21
N ASN A 86 -6.36 5.07 -16.42
CA ASN A 86 -7.77 4.80 -16.68
C ASN A 86 -7.97 3.71 -17.73
N ASP A 87 -8.51 2.57 -17.31
CA ASP A 87 -8.69 1.40 -18.18
C ASP A 87 -9.78 1.59 -19.24
N ALA A 88 -10.71 2.51 -19.02
CA ALA A 88 -11.73 2.87 -20.01
C ALA A 88 -11.18 3.85 -21.08
N MET A 89 -9.98 4.39 -20.89
CA MET A 89 -9.35 5.35 -21.78
C MET A 89 -7.88 4.99 -22.09
N PRO A 90 -7.60 3.78 -22.61
CA PRO A 90 -6.23 3.29 -22.80
C PRO A 90 -5.42 4.08 -23.84
N ASP A 91 -6.11 4.71 -24.80
CA ASP A 91 -5.48 5.48 -25.88
C ASP A 91 -5.12 6.92 -25.48
N LEU A 92 -5.54 7.38 -24.29
CA LEU A 92 -5.23 8.74 -23.86
C LEU A 92 -3.77 8.87 -23.41
N PRO A 93 -3.05 9.92 -23.89
CA PRO A 93 -1.71 10.20 -23.39
C PRO A 93 -1.69 10.47 -21.88
N PRO A 94 -0.59 10.17 -21.18
CA PRO A 94 -0.48 10.34 -19.73
C PRO A 94 -0.82 11.76 -19.25
N ASP A 95 -0.39 12.79 -19.97
CA ASP A 95 -0.70 14.19 -19.64
C ASP A 95 -2.19 14.50 -19.73
N SER A 96 -2.90 13.87 -20.67
CA SER A 96 -4.34 14.01 -20.82
C SER A 96 -5.09 13.35 -19.67
N LEU A 97 -4.64 12.17 -19.22
CA LEU A 97 -5.17 11.51 -18.03
C LEU A 97 -4.93 12.36 -16.77
N ARG A 98 -3.73 12.92 -16.62
CA ARG A 98 -3.38 13.80 -15.49
C ARG A 98 -4.25 15.05 -15.46
N LEU A 99 -4.48 15.71 -16.60
CA LEU A 99 -5.37 16.88 -16.69
C LEU A 99 -6.82 16.52 -16.34
N ARG A 100 -7.33 15.39 -16.84
CA ARG A 100 -8.68 14.92 -16.51
C ARG A 100 -8.83 14.60 -15.03
N PHE A 101 -7.88 13.87 -14.46
CA PHE A 101 -7.86 13.57 -13.03
C PHE A 101 -7.84 14.85 -12.18
N ALA A 102 -6.99 15.82 -12.54
CA ALA A 102 -6.96 17.12 -11.88
C ALA A 102 -8.30 17.87 -11.94
N SER A 103 -8.98 17.81 -13.09
CA SER A 103 -10.32 18.39 -13.24
C SER A 103 -11.35 17.70 -12.35
N LEU A 104 -11.29 16.37 -12.20
CA LEU A 104 -12.18 15.62 -11.31
C LEU A 104 -11.96 16.02 -9.84
N VAL A 105 -10.71 16.01 -9.38
CA VAL A 105 -10.34 16.43 -8.02
C VAL A 105 -10.84 17.85 -7.73
N ARG A 106 -10.62 18.80 -8.65
CA ARG A 106 -11.06 20.20 -8.47
C ARG A 106 -12.58 20.35 -8.50
N ALA A 107 -13.29 19.57 -9.30
CA ALA A 107 -14.74 19.60 -9.37
C ALA A 107 -15.38 19.10 -8.06
N GLN A 108 -14.72 18.15 -7.39
CA GLN A 108 -15.19 17.62 -6.11
C GLN A 108 -14.82 18.52 -4.92
N ALA A 109 -13.74 19.28 -5.02
CA ALA A 109 -13.32 20.19 -3.96
C ALA A 109 -14.25 21.40 -3.80
N THR A 110 -14.75 21.60 -2.58
CA THR A 110 -15.50 22.81 -2.22
C THR A 110 -14.53 23.95 -1.89
N GLY A 111 -13.96 24.57 -2.92
CA GLY A 111 -13.00 25.67 -2.79
C GLY A 111 -11.55 25.18 -2.69
N THR A 112 -10.79 25.70 -1.71
CA THR A 112 -9.38 25.37 -1.51
C THR A 112 -9.15 24.33 -0.40
N GLU A 113 -10.21 23.77 0.16
CA GLU A 113 -10.09 22.76 1.20
C GLU A 113 -9.58 21.43 0.61
N LYS A 114 -8.69 20.77 1.34
CA LYS A 114 -8.20 19.44 0.95
C LYS A 114 -9.35 18.46 0.93
N LEU A 115 -9.42 17.64 -0.12
CA LEU A 115 -10.35 16.53 -0.18
C LEU A 115 -9.88 15.42 0.73
N THR A 116 -10.73 14.98 1.66
CA THR A 116 -10.43 13.85 2.54
C THR A 116 -11.24 12.65 2.12
N PHE A 117 -10.54 11.56 1.82
CA PHE A 117 -11.12 10.27 1.51
C PHE A 117 -10.82 9.30 2.64
N ARG A 118 -11.87 8.86 3.33
CA ARG A 118 -11.76 7.97 4.48
C ARG A 118 -12.05 6.54 4.09
N ASN A 119 -11.51 5.61 4.88
CA ASN A 119 -11.73 4.18 4.73
C ASN A 119 -11.26 3.62 3.38
N VAL A 120 -10.22 4.21 2.79
CA VAL A 120 -9.60 3.63 1.59
C VAL A 120 -9.01 2.29 1.98
N THR A 121 -9.52 1.21 1.41
CA THR A 121 -9.08 -0.15 1.73
C THR A 121 -8.72 -0.88 0.45
N TYR A 122 -7.50 -1.41 0.38
CA TYR A 122 -7.01 -2.16 -0.77
C TYR A 122 -6.02 -3.23 -0.34
N GLU A 123 -5.92 -4.31 -1.11
CA GLU A 123 -4.99 -5.42 -0.87
C GLU A 123 -3.66 -5.11 -1.54
N PHE A 124 -2.59 -5.02 -0.75
CA PHE A 124 -1.23 -5.03 -1.28
C PHE A 124 -0.71 -6.47 -1.26
N VAL A 125 -0.35 -6.99 -2.43
CA VAL A 125 0.16 -8.35 -2.57
C VAL A 125 1.69 -8.30 -2.57
N LEU A 126 2.32 -9.00 -1.62
CA LEU A 126 3.78 -9.05 -1.46
C LEU A 126 4.46 -9.85 -2.57
N LEU A 127 3.70 -10.73 -3.21
CA LEU A 127 4.08 -11.45 -4.40
C LEU A 127 3.20 -10.96 -5.55
N ASP A 128 3.78 -10.37 -6.58
CA ASP A 128 3.09 -10.37 -7.88
C ASP A 128 3.37 -11.73 -8.54
N PRO A 129 2.39 -12.66 -8.62
CA PRO A 129 2.55 -13.91 -9.36
C PRO A 129 2.75 -13.70 -10.87
N HIS A 130 2.80 -12.46 -11.38
CA HIS A 130 2.86 -12.14 -12.81
C HIS A 130 4.17 -11.47 -13.29
N LEU A 131 5.33 -11.79 -12.70
CA LEU A 131 6.62 -11.56 -13.38
C LEU A 131 6.80 -12.55 -14.57
N GLU A 132 6.00 -12.32 -15.61
CA GLU A 132 5.79 -13.05 -16.87
C GLU A 132 7.02 -13.15 -17.79
N SER A 133 8.21 -12.70 -17.40
CA SER A 133 9.41 -12.81 -18.26
C SER A 133 10.26 -14.06 -18.01
N SER A 134 9.88 -14.95 -17.08
CA SER A 134 10.74 -16.06 -16.64
C SER A 134 10.39 -17.46 -17.19
N GLY A 135 9.22 -17.65 -17.81
CA GLY A 135 8.86 -18.95 -18.42
C GLY A 135 8.82 -20.14 -17.45
N ASN A 136 8.56 -19.92 -16.15
CA ASN A 136 8.54 -20.99 -15.15
C ASN A 136 7.11 -21.33 -14.68
N VAL A 137 6.79 -22.62 -14.73
CA VAL A 137 5.53 -23.23 -14.29
C VAL A 137 5.70 -23.71 -12.86
N SER A 138 4.78 -23.31 -11.99
CA SER A 138 4.79 -23.49 -10.53
C SER A 138 5.54 -22.36 -9.83
N PHE A 139 4.79 -21.67 -8.96
CA PHE A 139 5.22 -20.58 -8.08
C PHE A 139 6.70 -20.69 -7.79
N PRO A 140 7.51 -19.72 -8.24
CA PRO A 140 8.88 -19.75 -7.85
C PRO A 140 8.88 -19.70 -6.31
N SER A 141 9.68 -20.58 -5.70
CA SER A 141 9.78 -20.71 -4.25
C SER A 141 10.00 -19.34 -3.60
N PRO A 142 9.86 -19.20 -2.26
CA PRO A 142 10.27 -17.97 -1.55
C PRO A 142 11.63 -17.38 -2.01
N ASP A 143 12.49 -18.20 -2.62
CA ASP A 143 13.75 -17.86 -3.28
C ASP A 143 13.67 -16.94 -4.52
N SER A 144 12.49 -16.57 -5.01
CA SER A 144 12.35 -15.65 -6.16
C SER A 144 11.90 -14.25 -5.83
N MET A 145 11.54 -13.98 -4.57
CA MET A 145 11.43 -12.60 -4.12
C MET A 145 12.83 -11.98 -4.22
N ASP A 146 12.91 -10.79 -4.80
CA ASP A 146 14.14 -10.02 -4.67
C ASP A 146 14.38 -9.70 -3.18
N ARG A 147 15.63 -9.35 -2.87
CA ARG A 147 16.07 -9.11 -1.50
C ARG A 147 15.28 -7.99 -0.81
N GLU A 148 14.84 -6.98 -1.56
CA GLU A 148 14.11 -5.83 -1.01
C GLU A 148 12.68 -6.22 -0.66
N THR A 149 12.02 -6.98 -1.53
CA THR A 149 10.69 -7.56 -1.30
C THR A 149 10.71 -8.51 -0.09
N MET A 150 11.73 -9.38 0.02
CA MET A 150 11.91 -10.23 1.20
C MET A 150 12.08 -9.42 2.50
N ALA A 151 12.87 -8.34 2.45
CA ALA A 151 13.09 -7.49 3.61
C ALA A 151 11.80 -6.75 4.02
N LEU A 152 11.02 -6.26 3.05
CA LEU A 152 9.71 -5.67 3.29
C LEU A 152 8.76 -6.69 3.96
N GLN A 153 8.70 -7.92 3.42
CA GLN A 153 7.89 -8.98 4.00
C GLN A 153 8.31 -9.26 5.45
N GLN A 154 9.61 -9.34 5.73
CA GLN A 154 10.12 -9.59 7.08
C GLN A 154 9.78 -8.47 8.08
N GLU A 155 9.78 -7.21 7.66
CA GLU A 155 9.32 -6.09 8.49
C GLU A 155 7.81 -6.19 8.77
N LEU A 156 7.00 -6.55 7.77
CA LEU A 156 5.57 -6.78 7.96
C LEU A 156 5.29 -7.98 8.87
N ILE A 157 5.99 -9.10 8.69
CA ILE A 157 5.92 -10.28 9.58
C ILE A 157 6.26 -9.88 11.01
N SER A 158 7.34 -9.12 11.20
CA SER A 158 7.77 -8.64 12.51
C SER A 158 6.71 -7.76 13.17
N LEU A 159 6.13 -6.83 12.42
CA LEU A 159 5.05 -5.95 12.90
C LEU A 159 3.81 -6.78 13.27
N ILE A 160 3.40 -7.70 12.40
CA ILE A 160 2.19 -8.52 12.59
C ILE A 160 2.35 -9.49 13.75
N GLY A 161 3.47 -10.22 13.83
CA GLY A 161 3.75 -11.18 14.89
C GLY A 161 3.80 -10.55 16.28
N ARG A 162 4.16 -9.27 16.38
CA ARG A 162 4.15 -8.50 17.64
C ARG A 162 2.77 -8.00 18.06
N ARG A 163 1.83 -7.89 17.12
CA ARG A 163 0.55 -7.19 17.33
C ARG A 163 -0.67 -8.09 17.23
N SER A 164 -0.61 -9.16 16.45
CA SER A 164 -1.68 -10.13 16.33
C SER A 164 -1.37 -11.36 17.18
N SER A 165 -2.27 -11.69 18.10
CA SER A 165 -2.15 -12.93 18.87
C SER A 165 -2.42 -14.15 17.99
N ALA A 166 -3.32 -14.00 17.01
CA ALA A 166 -3.68 -15.02 16.04
C ALA A 166 -2.51 -15.43 15.13
N ALA A 167 -1.54 -14.53 14.90
CA ALA A 167 -0.35 -14.81 14.08
C ALA A 167 0.45 -16.02 14.56
N SER A 168 0.46 -16.32 15.87
CA SER A 168 1.20 -17.47 16.43
C SER A 168 0.75 -18.85 15.93
N GLY A 169 -0.46 -18.94 15.35
CA GLY A 169 -1.00 -20.17 14.78
C GLY A 169 -0.60 -20.41 13.31
N PHE A 170 0.13 -19.49 12.69
CA PHE A 170 0.48 -19.53 11.27
C PHE A 170 1.99 -19.41 11.07
N ASP A 171 2.47 -20.05 10.01
CA ASP A 171 3.82 -19.80 9.51
C ASP A 171 3.76 -18.55 8.63
N LEU A 172 4.06 -17.39 9.20
CA LEU A 172 3.92 -16.12 8.48
C LEU A 172 4.93 -15.98 7.33
N GLU A 173 6.09 -16.62 7.40
CA GLU A 173 7.09 -16.57 6.33
C GLU A 173 6.57 -17.24 5.06
N GLU A 174 5.84 -18.35 5.22
CA GLU A 174 5.24 -19.06 4.09
C GLU A 174 3.84 -18.55 3.71
N GLN A 175 3.07 -18.02 4.66
CA GLN A 175 1.63 -17.81 4.48
C GLN A 175 1.19 -16.34 4.41
N LEU A 176 2.01 -15.38 4.86
CA LEU A 176 1.69 -13.96 4.71
C LEU A 176 2.10 -13.48 3.30
N LEU A 177 1.14 -13.55 2.37
CA LEU A 177 1.38 -13.16 0.96
C LEU A 177 0.70 -11.84 0.57
N SER A 178 -0.20 -11.32 1.39
CA SER A 178 -0.78 -9.99 1.17
C SER A 178 -1.27 -9.36 2.47
N VAL A 179 -1.47 -8.05 2.41
CA VAL A 179 -1.93 -7.22 3.52
C VAL A 179 -2.96 -6.23 2.99
N TYR A 180 -4.13 -6.14 3.62
CA TYR A 180 -5.00 -5.00 3.38
C TYR A 180 -4.50 -3.79 4.12
N PHE A 181 -4.30 -2.68 3.42
CA PHE A 181 -4.11 -1.37 4.03
C PHE A 181 -5.46 -0.71 4.26
N HIS A 182 -5.59 -0.02 5.39
CA HIS A 182 -6.74 0.84 5.69
C HIS A 182 -6.22 2.26 5.91
N GLU A 183 -6.59 3.15 5.00
CA GLU A 183 -5.98 4.47 4.89
C GLU A 183 -7.00 5.60 4.87
N GLU A 184 -6.53 6.77 5.30
CA GLU A 184 -7.13 8.07 4.99
C GLU A 184 -6.23 8.79 3.98
N TRP A 185 -6.81 9.27 2.89
CA TRP A 185 -6.09 10.05 1.88
C TRP A 185 -6.55 11.50 1.93
N GLN A 186 -5.60 12.41 1.76
CA GLN A 186 -5.86 13.82 1.60
C GLN A 186 -5.28 14.30 0.28
N VAL A 187 -6.10 14.95 -0.54
CA VAL A 187 -5.68 15.49 -1.83
C VAL A 187 -5.85 17.00 -1.82
N ASP A 188 -4.76 17.72 -2.07
CA ASP A 188 -4.82 19.16 -2.27
C ASP A 188 -5.31 19.48 -3.69
N PRO A 189 -6.45 20.17 -3.88
CA PRO A 189 -7.02 20.38 -5.22
C PRO A 189 -6.20 21.35 -6.09
N VAL A 190 -5.30 22.13 -5.49
CA VAL A 190 -4.45 23.11 -6.19
C VAL A 190 -3.15 22.44 -6.61
N SER A 191 -2.37 21.92 -5.66
CA SER A 191 -1.07 21.28 -5.93
C SER A 191 -1.22 19.87 -6.48
N LEU A 192 -2.38 19.23 -6.24
CA LEU A 192 -2.64 17.82 -6.50
C LEU A 192 -1.74 16.88 -5.71
N GLU A 193 -1.13 17.37 -4.61
CA GLU A 193 -0.38 16.54 -3.68
C GLU A 193 -1.32 15.58 -2.95
N ILE A 194 -0.92 14.31 -2.86
CA ILE A 194 -1.66 13.26 -2.16
C ILE A 194 -0.87 12.86 -0.92
N THR A 195 -1.46 13.07 0.25
CA THR A 195 -0.96 12.53 1.51
C THR A 195 -1.74 11.28 1.85
N ARG A 196 -1.05 10.19 2.17
CA ARG A 196 -1.64 8.91 2.56
C ARG A 196 -1.30 8.64 4.02
N LYS A 197 -2.29 8.24 4.80
CA LYS A 197 -2.12 7.90 6.20
C LYS A 197 -2.62 6.50 6.46
N VAL A 198 -1.75 5.61 6.93
CA VAL A 198 -2.10 4.23 7.24
C VAL A 198 -2.60 4.13 8.67
N ASP A 199 -3.91 3.97 8.85
CA ASP A 199 -4.52 3.84 10.16
C ASP A 199 -4.43 2.40 10.69
N ALA A 200 -4.49 1.42 9.79
CA ALA A 200 -4.46 0.01 10.16
C ALA A 200 -4.02 -0.88 9.00
N ILE A 201 -3.67 -2.11 9.36
CA ILE A 201 -3.49 -3.21 8.40
C ILE A 201 -4.33 -4.42 8.79
N THR A 202 -4.73 -5.22 7.80
CA THR A 202 -5.32 -6.55 8.03
C THR A 202 -4.49 -7.59 7.28
N PRO A 203 -3.74 -8.45 7.99
CA PRO A 203 -2.96 -9.50 7.37
C PRO A 203 -3.84 -10.51 6.63
N VAL A 204 -3.36 -11.02 5.49
CA VAL A 204 -4.04 -12.07 4.72
C VAL A 204 -3.14 -13.29 4.66
N ILE A 205 -3.62 -14.39 5.24
CA ILE A 205 -2.96 -15.68 5.25
C ILE A 205 -3.45 -16.49 4.06
N TRP A 206 -2.51 -16.96 3.24
CA TRP A 206 -2.76 -17.80 2.09
C TRP A 206 -2.35 -19.23 2.43
N GLN A 207 -3.31 -20.15 2.45
CA GLN A 207 -3.08 -21.55 2.79
C GLN A 207 -3.30 -22.42 1.56
N ARG A 208 -2.26 -23.13 1.12
CA ARG A 208 -2.34 -24.04 -0.04
C ARG A 208 -3.35 -25.14 0.26
N ARG A 209 -4.31 -25.32 -0.65
CA ARG A 209 -5.29 -26.40 -0.57
C ARG A 209 -4.56 -27.74 -0.65
N LYS A 210 -5.00 -28.66 0.20
CA LYS A 210 -4.51 -30.04 0.23
C LYS A 210 -5.69 -31.00 0.12
N THR A 211 -5.45 -32.16 -0.49
CA THR A 211 -6.40 -33.28 -0.50
C THR A 211 -6.56 -33.83 0.92
N VAL A 212 -7.52 -34.75 1.12
CA VAL A 212 -7.68 -35.43 2.41
C VAL A 212 -6.47 -36.30 2.78
N GLN A 213 -5.62 -36.63 1.80
CA GLN A 213 -4.34 -37.33 2.00
C GLN A 213 -3.18 -36.37 2.29
N GLY A 214 -3.40 -35.05 2.25
CA GLY A 214 -2.37 -34.04 2.50
C GLY A 214 -1.61 -33.58 1.25
N GLU A 215 -1.94 -34.12 0.08
CA GLU A 215 -1.28 -33.75 -1.18
C GLU A 215 -1.72 -32.37 -1.65
N PRO A 216 -0.81 -31.53 -2.19
CA PRO A 216 -1.19 -30.23 -2.72
C PRO A 216 -2.22 -30.33 -3.85
N VAL A 217 -3.13 -29.36 -3.91
CA VAL A 217 -4.14 -29.25 -4.97
C VAL A 217 -3.75 -28.13 -5.92
N ASP A 218 -3.66 -28.48 -7.19
CA ASP A 218 -3.44 -27.54 -8.29
C ASP A 218 -4.69 -27.50 -9.19
N GLU A 219 -4.94 -26.35 -9.82
CA GLU A 219 -6.07 -26.12 -10.71
C GLU A 219 -5.92 -26.95 -11.98
N GLY A 220 -7.02 -27.63 -12.35
CA GLY A 220 -7.06 -28.43 -13.56
C GLY A 220 -6.91 -27.58 -14.82
N GLY A 221 -5.86 -27.82 -15.60
CA GLY A 221 -5.60 -27.17 -16.89
C GLY A 221 -4.43 -26.20 -16.87
N THR A 222 -4.28 -25.44 -15.79
CA THR A 222 -3.16 -24.49 -15.63
C THR A 222 -2.01 -25.08 -14.80
N GLY A 223 -2.33 -26.00 -13.88
CA GLY A 223 -1.37 -26.51 -12.90
C GLY A 223 -1.01 -25.48 -11.82
N TYR A 224 -1.77 -24.39 -11.70
CA TYR A 224 -1.51 -23.40 -10.66
C TYR A 224 -2.00 -23.89 -9.29
N PRO A 225 -1.21 -23.71 -8.22
CA PRO A 225 -1.63 -24.09 -6.89
C PRO A 225 -2.86 -23.30 -6.44
N VAL A 226 -3.77 -23.99 -5.77
CA VAL A 226 -5.01 -23.40 -5.27
C VAL A 226 -4.83 -23.04 -3.80
N TYR A 227 -5.25 -21.84 -3.39
CA TYR A 227 -5.15 -21.36 -2.02
C TYR A 227 -6.52 -21.00 -1.44
N TYR A 228 -6.63 -21.04 -0.12
CA TYR A 228 -7.65 -20.30 0.62
C TYR A 228 -7.02 -19.04 1.21
N LYS A 229 -7.70 -17.90 1.07
CA LYS A 229 -7.35 -16.66 1.75
C LYS A 229 -8.14 -16.55 3.05
N ASN A 230 -7.44 -16.30 4.16
CA ASN A 230 -8.03 -16.01 5.46
C ASN A 230 -7.48 -14.67 5.96
N THR A 231 -8.36 -13.71 6.23
CA THR A 231 -7.97 -12.45 6.86
C THR A 231 -7.82 -12.64 8.36
N LEU A 232 -6.73 -12.12 8.94
CA LEU A 232 -6.58 -12.04 10.38
C LEU A 232 -7.32 -10.83 10.96
N GLU A 233 -7.21 -10.63 12.27
CA GLU A 233 -7.73 -9.46 12.95
C GLU A 233 -7.05 -8.17 12.45
N ARG A 234 -7.84 -7.11 12.34
CA ARG A 234 -7.34 -5.77 11.97
C ARG A 234 -6.42 -5.23 13.07
N ILE A 235 -5.20 -4.87 12.69
CA ILE A 235 -4.18 -4.29 13.57
C ILE A 235 -4.23 -2.77 13.42
N GLN A 236 -4.60 -2.06 14.49
CA GLN A 236 -4.54 -0.60 14.53
C GLN A 236 -3.08 -0.16 14.67
N LEU A 237 -2.66 0.76 13.79
CA LEU A 237 -1.33 1.34 13.82
C LEU A 237 -1.35 2.63 14.64
N ARG A 238 -0.19 2.98 15.21
CA ARG A 238 0.00 4.30 15.78
C ARG A 238 0.18 5.29 14.65
N ASN A 239 -0.63 6.33 14.68
CA ASN A 239 -0.45 7.50 13.85
C ASN A 239 0.73 8.30 14.42
N PRO A 240 1.86 8.45 13.70
CA PRO A 240 2.80 9.51 14.03
C PRO A 240 2.15 10.89 13.86
#